data_AF-A0A4Y2UB09-F1
#
_entry.id   AF-A0A4Y2UB09-F1
#
_cell.length_a   1.000
_cell.length_b   1.000
_cell.length_c   1.000
_cell.angle_alpha   90.00
_cell.angle_beta   90.00
_cell.angle_gamma   90.00
#
_symmetry.space_group_name_H-M   'P 1'
#
loop_
_entity.id
_entity.type
_entity.pdbx_description
1 polymer ?
#
loop_
_entity_poly.entity_id
_entity_poly.type
_entity_poly.pdbx_seq_one_letter_code
_entity_poly.pdbx_strand_id
1 'polypeptide(L)'
;MAQSTSALPEGQSKVIRRVVKKMISSKVVLNGTGKNSTLEIVSKMPKRKAIFLSRLGPSTTVNDITNYLNSLKLQYLQFNRFNTKFQSYAFFHIEVYECDPSANIR
;
A
#
# COMPACT_ATOMS: atom_id res chain seq x y z
N MET A 1 41.95 -34.95 -22.96
CA MET A 1 40.98 -33.89 -23.31
C MET A 1 40.21 -34.39 -24.53
N ALA A 2 39.02 -34.95 -24.34
CA ALA A 2 38.18 -35.42 -25.44
C ALA A 2 36.93 -34.52 -25.49
N GLN A 3 36.81 -33.70 -26.53
CA GLN A 3 35.59 -32.97 -26.85
C GLN A 3 34.78 -33.83 -27.81
N SER A 4 33.59 -34.25 -27.37
CA SER A 4 32.62 -34.95 -28.21
C SER A 4 31.45 -34.01 -28.46
N THR A 5 31.26 -33.64 -29.72
CA THR A 5 30.12 -32.90 -30.24
C THR A 5 29.07 -33.91 -30.68
N SER A 6 27.82 -33.77 -30.23
CA SER A 6 26.69 -34.53 -30.78
C SER A 6 25.54 -33.60 -31.13
N ALA A 7 25.14 -33.72 -32.40
CA ALA A 7 24.16 -32.90 -33.10
C ALA A 7 22.72 -33.17 -32.66
N LEU A 8 21.85 -32.17 -32.83
CA LEU A 8 20.40 -32.29 -32.69
C LEU A 8 19.77 -32.34 -34.10
N PRO A 9 18.97 -33.36 -34.46
CA PRO A 9 18.35 -33.44 -35.78
C PRO A 9 17.15 -32.49 -35.90
N GLU A 10 16.98 -31.91 -37.09
CA GLU A 10 15.84 -31.08 -37.48
C GLU A 10 14.54 -31.90 -37.47
N GLY A 11 13.85 -31.86 -36.33
CA GLY A 11 12.52 -32.42 -36.15
C GLY A 11 11.44 -31.39 -36.50
N GLN A 12 10.71 -31.68 -37.57
CA GLN A 12 9.55 -30.94 -38.10
C GLN A 12 8.68 -30.29 -37.00
N SER A 13 8.64 -28.96 -36.97
CA SER A 13 7.76 -28.19 -36.09
C SER A 13 6.31 -28.41 -36.50
N LYS A 14 5.61 -29.30 -35.80
CA LYS A 14 4.14 -29.28 -35.76
C LYS A 14 3.74 -28.02 -35.02
N VAL A 15 3.24 -27.02 -35.75
CA VAL A 15 2.61 -25.83 -35.19
C VAL A 15 1.43 -26.29 -34.33
N ILE A 16 1.64 -26.37 -33.01
CA ILE A 16 0.56 -26.52 -32.06
C ILE A 16 -0.24 -25.22 -32.13
N ARG A 17 -1.39 -25.24 -32.78
CA ARG A 17 -2.36 -24.14 -32.67
C ARG A 17 -2.72 -24.01 -31.20
N ARG A 18 -2.19 -22.97 -30.55
CA ARG A 18 -2.53 -22.62 -29.18
C ARG A 18 -3.99 -22.18 -29.18
N VAL A 19 -4.90 -23.07 -28.79
CA VAL A 19 -6.25 -22.66 -28.41
C VAL A 19 -6.09 -21.86 -27.12
N VAL A 20 -6.11 -20.54 -27.23
CA VAL A 20 -6.08 -19.64 -26.08
C VAL A 20 -7.43 -19.76 -25.40
N LYS A 21 -7.57 -20.73 -24.49
CA LYS A 21 -8.64 -20.67 -23.49
C LYS A 21 -8.34 -19.42 -22.67
N LYS A 22 -9.21 -18.40 -22.78
CA LYS A 22 -9.13 -17.19 -21.97
C LYS A 22 -9.26 -17.61 -20.51
N MET A 23 -8.12 -17.87 -19.87
CA MET A 23 -8.05 -18.03 -18.43
C MET A 23 -8.34 -16.65 -17.87
N ILE A 24 -9.58 -16.48 -17.41
CA ILE A 24 -9.93 -15.37 -16.52
C ILE A 24 -9.14 -15.67 -15.26
N SER A 25 -7.88 -15.23 -15.19
CA SER A 25 -7.14 -15.25 -13.94
C SER A 25 -7.83 -14.22 -13.06
N SER A 26 -8.84 -14.64 -12.31
CA SER A 26 -9.07 -13.99 -11.04
C SER A 26 -7.73 -14.16 -10.31
N LYS A 27 -6.98 -13.06 -10.18
CA LYS A 27 -5.84 -13.04 -9.25
C LYS A 27 -6.46 -13.24 -7.87
N VAL A 28 -6.67 -14.49 -7.47
CA VAL A 28 -7.03 -14.82 -6.11
C VAL A 28 -5.79 -14.49 -5.31
N VAL A 29 -5.85 -13.38 -4.59
CA VAL A 29 -4.83 -13.02 -3.62
C VAL A 29 -4.84 -14.13 -2.57
N LEU A 30 -3.78 -14.93 -2.55
CA LEU A 30 -3.55 -15.92 -1.49
C LEU A 30 -3.20 -15.14 -0.22
N ASN A 31 -4.21 -14.71 0.52
CA ASN A 31 -4.00 -14.34 1.92
C ASN A 31 -3.84 -15.63 2.71
N GLY A 32 -2.83 -15.72 3.56
CA GLY A 32 -2.55 -16.89 4.41
C GLY A 32 -3.64 -17.20 5.46
N THR A 33 -4.83 -16.64 5.31
CA THR A 33 -5.96 -16.76 6.22
C THR A 33 -6.83 -17.94 5.78
N GLY A 34 -6.31 -19.15 5.93
CA GLY A 34 -7.12 -20.36 5.99
C GLY A 34 -7.76 -20.47 7.37
N LYS A 35 -9.04 -20.86 7.45
CA LYS A 35 -9.81 -20.96 8.71
C LYS A 35 -9.36 -22.12 9.62
N ASN A 36 -8.25 -22.78 9.28
CA ASN A 36 -7.90 -24.11 9.77
C ASN A 36 -6.37 -24.32 9.81
N SER A 37 -5.61 -23.29 10.22
CA SER A 37 -4.20 -23.45 10.56
C SER A 37 -4.00 -23.34 12.07
N THR A 38 -3.32 -24.31 12.66
CA THR A 38 -2.74 -24.33 14.02
C THR A 38 -1.74 -23.18 14.29
N LEU A 39 -1.65 -22.22 13.36
CA LEU A 39 -0.70 -21.13 13.32
C LEU A 39 -1.42 -19.85 13.78
N GLU A 40 -0.81 -19.14 14.72
CA GLU A 40 -1.29 -17.85 15.18
C GLU A 40 -1.03 -16.77 14.12
N ILE A 41 -2.08 -16.05 13.72
CA ILE A 41 -1.96 -14.91 12.81
C ILE A 41 -1.56 -13.70 13.65
N VAL A 42 -0.33 -13.23 13.48
CA VAL A 42 0.06 -11.92 14.02
C VAL A 42 -0.67 -10.85 13.22
N SER A 43 -1.61 -10.16 13.87
CA SER A 43 -2.30 -9.02 13.26
C SER A 43 -1.29 -7.99 12.76
N LYS A 44 -1.49 -7.47 11.54
CA LYS A 44 -0.66 -6.36 11.05
C LYS A 44 -0.92 -5.16 11.95
N MET A 45 0.16 -4.58 12.48
CA MET A 45 0.06 -3.35 13.26
C MET A 45 -0.47 -2.21 12.37
N PRO A 46 -1.36 -1.34 12.88
CA PRO A 46 -1.77 -0.13 12.18
C PRO A 46 -0.55 0.69 11.77
N LYS A 47 -0.49 1.09 10.49
CA LYS A 47 0.61 1.91 10.00
C LYS A 47 0.32 3.37 10.36
N ARG A 48 1.30 4.02 10.99
CA ARG A 48 1.26 5.45 11.27
C ARG A 48 2.13 6.17 10.25
N LYS A 49 1.56 7.18 9.60
CA LYS A 49 2.29 8.09 8.71
C LYS A 49 2.14 9.50 9.26
N ALA A 50 3.10 10.37 8.97
CA ALA A 50 3.03 11.75 9.38
C ALA A 50 3.49 12.70 8.27
N ILE A 51 2.90 13.89 8.25
CA ILE A 51 3.26 14.98 7.34
C ILE A 51 3.51 16.23 8.18
N PHE A 52 4.60 16.93 7.88
CA PHE A 52 4.89 18.25 8.43
C PHE A 52 4.50 19.32 7.42
N LEU A 53 3.56 20.19 7.80
CA LEU A 53 3.23 21.40 7.04
C LEU A 53 3.96 22.58 7.66
N SER A 54 4.64 23.36 6.82
CA SER A 54 5.38 24.56 7.23
C SER A 54 5.06 25.72 6.31
N ARG A 55 5.38 26.94 6.77
CA ARG A 55 5.21 28.19 6.00
C ARG A 55 3.76 28.50 5.61
N LEU A 56 2.79 28.10 6.43
CA LEU A 56 1.40 28.54 6.27
C LEU A 56 1.22 29.94 6.87
N GLY A 57 0.19 30.66 6.42
CA GLY A 57 -0.16 31.95 7.00
C GLY A 57 -0.41 31.81 8.52
N PRO A 58 -0.01 32.79 9.35
CA PRO A 58 -0.07 32.65 10.80
C PRO A 58 -1.49 32.59 11.37
N SER A 59 -2.47 33.06 10.60
CA SER A 59 -3.90 32.93 10.89
C SER A 59 -4.46 31.54 10.59
N THR A 60 -3.72 30.66 9.90
CA THR A 60 -4.19 29.32 9.56
C THR A 60 -4.46 28.52 10.83
N THR A 61 -5.66 27.97 10.94
CA THR A 61 -6.13 27.20 12.08
C THR A 61 -6.15 25.71 11.78
N VAL A 62 -6.33 24.88 12.82
CA VAL A 62 -6.55 23.44 12.65
C VAL A 62 -7.79 23.19 11.80
N ASN A 63 -8.86 23.97 11.99
CA ASN A 63 -10.13 23.80 11.27
C ASN A 63 -9.96 24.01 9.75
N ASP A 64 -9.16 24.99 9.33
CA ASP A 64 -8.89 25.25 7.92
C ASP A 64 -8.24 24.03 7.24
N ILE A 65 -7.27 23.42 7.93
CA ILE A 65 -6.57 22.24 7.43
C ILE A 65 -7.48 21.01 7.49
N THR A 66 -8.24 20.83 8.56
CA THR A 66 -9.22 19.75 8.67
C THR A 66 -10.21 19.82 7.50
N ASN A 67 -10.76 21.01 7.21
CA ASN A 67 -11.68 21.21 6.09
C ASN A 67 -11.03 20.88 4.73
N TYR A 68 -9.77 21.29 4.53
CA TYR A 68 -9.03 20.96 3.31
C TYR A 68 -8.86 19.44 3.13
N LEU A 69 -8.47 18.74 4.20
CA LEU A 69 -8.21 17.30 4.16
C LEU A 69 -9.47 16.43 4.22
N ASN A 70 -10.61 16.97 4.64
CA ASN A 70 -11.88 16.23 4.67
C ASN A 70 -12.25 15.64 3.30
N SER A 71 -11.85 16.29 2.20
CA SER A 71 -12.03 15.79 0.83
C SER A 71 -11.32 14.46 0.55
N LEU A 72 -10.25 14.16 1.28
CA LEU A 72 -9.40 12.99 1.07
C LEU A 72 -9.92 11.71 1.74
N LYS A 73 -11.03 11.80 2.52
CA LYS A 73 -11.66 10.66 3.22
C LYS A 73 -10.67 9.85 4.07
N LEU A 74 -9.65 10.50 4.62
CA LEU A 74 -8.67 9.87 5.49
C LEU A 74 -9.34 9.51 6.81
N GLN A 75 -9.31 8.22 7.15
CA GLN A 75 -9.83 7.72 8.42
C GLN A 75 -8.75 7.98 9.46
N TYR A 76 -9.08 8.72 10.52
CA TYR A 76 -8.22 9.01 11.68
C TYR A 76 -7.03 9.94 11.37
N LEU A 77 -7.25 11.23 11.63
CA LEU A 77 -6.24 12.29 11.56
C LEU A 77 -6.03 12.88 12.96
N GLN A 78 -4.77 13.06 13.34
CA GLN A 78 -4.40 13.86 14.51
C GLN A 78 -3.61 15.08 14.06
N PHE A 79 -4.07 16.26 14.46
CA PHE A 79 -3.45 17.53 14.13
C PHE A 79 -2.78 18.12 15.36
N ASN A 80 -1.53 18.56 15.19
CA ASN A 80 -0.81 19.32 16.20
C ASN A 80 -0.24 20.58 15.57
N ARG A 81 -0.70 21.76 16.03
CA ARG A 81 -0.13 23.04 15.63
C ARG A 81 1.04 23.36 16.55
N PHE A 82 2.22 23.62 15.99
CA PHE A 82 3.36 24.02 16.80
C PHE A 82 3.26 25.47 17.24
N ASN A 83 3.63 25.72 18.50
CA ASN A 83 3.84 27.06 19.03
C ASN A 83 5.32 27.42 18.92
N THR A 84 5.61 28.52 18.24
CA THR A 84 6.97 29.04 18.01
C THR A 84 7.11 30.45 18.56
N LYS A 85 8.34 30.86 18.90
CA LYS A 85 8.64 32.22 19.38
C LYS A 85 8.31 33.29 18.34
N PHE A 86 8.48 32.94 17.06
CA PHE A 86 8.14 33.78 15.92
C PHE A 86 6.90 33.20 15.25
N GLN A 87 5.83 33.98 15.18
CA GLN A 87 4.55 33.58 14.59
C GLN A 87 4.37 34.17 13.18
N SER A 88 5.44 34.33 12.41
CA SER A 88 5.33 34.76 11.00
C SER A 88 4.70 33.67 10.12
N TYR A 89 4.78 32.41 10.57
CA TYR A 89 4.19 31.26 9.90
C TYR A 89 3.54 30.34 10.92
N ALA A 90 2.55 29.57 10.46
CA ALA A 90 2.00 28.42 11.18
C ALA A 90 2.65 27.12 10.69
N PHE A 91 2.85 26.19 11.63
CA PHE A 91 3.43 24.87 11.40
C PHE A 91 2.53 23.80 12.01
N PHE A 92 2.39 22.68 11.31
CA PHE A 92 1.54 21.57 11.75
C PHE A 92 2.24 20.24 11.58
N HIS A 93 2.04 19.36 12.55
CA HIS A 93 2.29 17.94 12.44
C HIS A 93 0.95 17.23 12.31
N ILE A 94 0.81 16.44 11.25
CA ILE A 94 -0.42 15.72 10.93
C ILE A 94 -0.09 14.24 10.90
N GLU A 95 -0.64 13.48 11.84
CA GLU A 95 -0.54 12.03 11.85
C GLU A 95 -1.76 11.41 11.18
N VAL A 96 -1.53 10.42 10.34
CA VAL A 96 -2.54 9.62 9.65
C VAL A 96 -2.40 8.19 10.13
N TYR A 97 -3.50 7.63 10.63
CA TYR A 97 -3.55 6.25 11.10
C TYR A 97 -4.24 5.39 10.04
N GLU A 98 -3.46 4.54 9.37
CA GLU A 98 -4.00 3.60 8.39
C GLU A 98 -4.47 2.34 9.13
N CYS A 99 -5.80 2.12 9.17
CA CYS A 99 -6.38 0.83 9.55
C CYS A 99 -6.36 -0.08 8.31
N ASP A 100 -5.79 -1.28 8.43
CA ASP A 100 -5.78 -2.25 7.34
C ASP A 100 -7.22 -2.80 7.19
N PRO A 101 -7.90 -2.61 6.03
CA PRO A 101 -9.27 -3.09 5.83
C PRO A 101 -9.41 -4.61 6.02
N SER A 102 -8.29 -5.32 5.91
CA SER A 102 -8.12 -6.75 6.15
C SER A 102 -8.48 -7.18 7.58
N ALA A 103 -8.44 -6.26 8.56
CA ALA A 103 -8.70 -6.57 9.97
C ALA A 103 -10.19 -6.69 10.34
N ASN A 104 -11.10 -6.45 9.39
CA ASN A 104 -12.55 -6.38 9.64
C ASN A 104 -13.35 -7.58 9.10
N ILE A 105 -12.68 -8.66 8.70
CA ILE A 105 -13.36 -9.93 8.42
C ILE A 105 -13.45 -10.69 9.76
N ARG A 106 -14.53 -10.40 10.51
CA ARG A 106 -15.00 -11.25 11.60
C ARG A 106 -15.96 -12.30 11.06
#